data_AF-A0A177BZC4-F1
#
_entry.id   AF-A0A177BZC4-F1
#
_cell.length_a   1.000
_cell.length_b   1.000
_cell.length_c   1.000
_cell.angle_alpha   90.00
_cell.angle_beta   90.00
_cell.angle_gamma   90.00
#
_symmetry.space_group_name_H-M   'P 1'
#
loop_
_entity.id
_entity.type
_entity.pdbx_description
1 polymer ?
#
loop_
_entity_poly.entity_id
_entity_poly.type
_entity_poly.pdbx_seq_one_letter_code
_entity_poly.pdbx_strand_id
1 'polypeptide(L)'
;MRYQSAMALGALAAGQAAASNHGHANFHKRHEVKARGADAVNWDNVALDLSAVDWSKVDYGNGAASTPAASTPAAETPASSQPEVVATPASSSAAVEAPSSTEAAAPAGASVSSESVGDIVGDILSGIESFATKLGAQLGVNSETENGQIWIGGDGKHSATFTNGADKDAMVWCWGKSTMWINANQPLISIKLAAGETQKLSVADGFSGGCGASFDDSDLFMGLLNESILEFTFGSGANGCFDISREINMKGIQLTAKGAKCTSGLDGGSQACTFVCTDSSATRCGAGGGDYAIDVGTSTNGPCMVGKDPFTGDAAGGCQMADDGEHLEVTIHGARW
;
A
#
# COMPACT_ATOMS: atom_id res chain seq x y z
N MET A 1 -11.63 -55.47 -2.97
CA MET A 1 -11.36 -54.33 -3.88
C MET A 1 -10.86 -53.17 -3.02
N ARG A 2 -9.73 -52.59 -3.40
CA ARG A 2 -8.89 -51.74 -2.54
C ARG A 2 -9.34 -50.28 -2.57
N TYR A 3 -9.28 -49.65 -1.40
CA TYR A 3 -9.38 -48.21 -1.16
C TYR A 3 -8.10 -47.50 -1.62
N GLN A 4 -8.23 -46.50 -2.50
CA GLN A 4 -7.28 -45.39 -2.70
C GLN A 4 -8.05 -44.26 -3.42
N SER A 5 -8.00 -43.03 -2.91
CA SER A 5 -8.12 -41.72 -3.62
C SER A 5 -8.76 -40.66 -2.71
N ALA A 6 -7.99 -40.15 -1.75
CA ALA A 6 -8.31 -38.93 -1.02
C ALA A 6 -7.02 -38.28 -0.52
N MET A 7 -6.20 -37.73 -1.42
CA MET A 7 -5.16 -36.73 -1.14
C MET A 7 -4.76 -36.04 -2.44
N ALA A 8 -5.46 -34.96 -2.83
CA ALA A 8 -5.01 -34.05 -3.89
C ALA A 8 -5.77 -32.71 -3.93
N LEU A 9 -6.22 -32.16 -2.79
CA LEU A 9 -6.95 -30.87 -2.75
C LEU A 9 -6.38 -29.86 -1.73
N GLY A 10 -5.17 -30.08 -1.23
CA GLY A 10 -4.54 -29.21 -0.22
C GLY A 10 -3.53 -28.17 -0.75
N ALA A 11 -3.19 -28.18 -2.05
CA ALA A 11 -2.06 -27.38 -2.56
C ALA A 11 -2.44 -26.20 -3.47
N LEU A 12 -3.73 -25.99 -3.77
CA LEU A 12 -4.16 -24.91 -4.69
C LEU A 12 -4.63 -23.63 -3.98
N ALA A 13 -4.94 -23.67 -2.68
CA ALA A 13 -5.42 -22.49 -1.94
C ALA A 13 -4.28 -21.53 -1.49
N ALA A 14 -3.03 -22.01 -1.41
CA ALA A 14 -1.89 -21.17 -1.01
C ALA A 14 -1.27 -20.35 -2.17
N GLY A 15 -1.69 -20.59 -3.42
CA GLY A 15 -1.10 -19.95 -4.59
C GLY A 15 -1.75 -18.65 -5.05
N GLN A 16 -3.00 -18.38 -4.66
CA GLN A 16 -3.74 -17.21 -5.16
C GLN A 16 -3.61 -15.97 -4.26
N ALA A 17 -3.40 -16.14 -2.95
CA ALA A 17 -3.09 -15.03 -2.03
C ALA A 17 -1.73 -14.35 -2.33
N ALA A 18 -0.81 -15.06 -2.98
CA ALA A 18 0.51 -14.54 -3.37
C ALA A 18 0.47 -13.60 -4.59
N ALA A 19 -0.59 -13.66 -5.41
CA ALA A 19 -0.63 -12.96 -6.69
C ALA A 19 -1.08 -11.49 -6.59
N SER A 20 -1.85 -11.11 -5.55
CA SER A 20 -2.19 -9.71 -5.27
C SER A 20 -0.99 -8.91 -4.71
N ASN A 21 -0.11 -9.56 -3.92
CA ASN A 21 1.13 -8.97 -3.41
C ASN A 21 2.19 -8.67 -4.49
N HIS A 22 2.08 -9.25 -5.70
CA HIS A 22 3.03 -8.97 -6.78
C HIS A 22 2.95 -7.51 -7.30
N GLY A 23 1.94 -6.72 -6.93
CA GLY A 23 1.91 -5.29 -7.26
C GLY A 23 2.90 -4.48 -6.43
N HIS A 24 2.83 -4.64 -5.12
CA HIS A 24 3.61 -3.89 -4.14
C HIS A 24 5.08 -4.41 -4.07
N ALA A 25 5.31 -5.71 -4.14
CA ALA A 25 6.66 -6.28 -4.27
C ALA A 25 7.40 -5.83 -5.54
N ASN A 26 6.68 -5.60 -6.66
CA ASN A 26 7.28 -5.05 -7.88
C ASN A 26 7.52 -3.54 -7.80
N PHE A 27 6.80 -2.80 -6.95
CA PHE A 27 7.10 -1.42 -6.60
C PHE A 27 8.47 -1.34 -5.91
N HIS A 28 8.73 -2.20 -4.92
CA HIS A 28 10.03 -2.30 -4.24
C HIS A 28 11.16 -2.75 -5.18
N LYS A 29 10.96 -3.81 -5.99
CA LYS A 29 11.97 -4.27 -6.96
C LYS A 29 12.35 -3.23 -8.00
N ARG A 30 11.40 -2.43 -8.49
CA ARG A 30 11.71 -1.34 -9.46
C ARG A 30 12.43 -0.18 -8.80
N HIS A 31 12.24 0.03 -7.50
CA HIS A 31 12.95 1.03 -6.72
C HIS A 31 14.38 0.61 -6.37
N GLU A 32 14.61 -0.67 -6.03
CA GLU A 32 15.98 -1.22 -5.86
C GLU A 32 16.84 -1.07 -7.12
N VAL A 33 16.24 -1.28 -8.30
CA VAL A 33 16.92 -1.14 -9.60
C VAL A 33 17.24 0.33 -9.96
N LYS A 34 16.46 1.30 -9.45
CA LYS A 34 16.71 2.74 -9.65
C LYS A 34 17.59 3.38 -8.57
N ALA A 35 17.59 2.84 -7.35
CA ALA A 35 18.36 3.34 -6.21
C ALA A 35 19.81 2.82 -6.19
N ARG A 36 20.07 1.69 -6.85
CA ARG A 36 21.41 1.44 -7.38
C ARG A 36 21.63 2.49 -8.45
N GLY A 37 22.49 3.47 -8.18
CA GLY A 37 22.99 4.36 -9.22
C GLY A 37 23.50 3.51 -10.39
N ALA A 38 23.76 4.13 -11.53
CA ALA A 38 24.53 3.51 -12.60
C ALA A 38 26.00 3.27 -12.17
N ASP A 39 26.21 2.72 -10.98
CA ASP A 39 27.44 2.06 -10.59
C ASP A 39 27.59 0.93 -11.60
N ALA A 40 28.64 1.07 -12.43
CA ALA A 40 28.96 0.16 -13.49
C ALA A 40 28.79 -1.27 -12.97
N VAL A 41 27.80 -1.99 -13.53
CA VAL A 41 27.72 -3.43 -13.37
C VAL A 41 29.10 -3.94 -13.74
N ASN A 42 29.82 -4.42 -12.73
CA ASN A 42 31.13 -5.00 -12.97
C ASN A 42 30.88 -6.35 -13.63
N TRP A 43 30.77 -6.34 -14.96
CA TRP A 43 30.53 -7.52 -15.77
C TRP A 43 31.65 -8.56 -15.59
N ASP A 44 32.82 -8.17 -15.08
CA ASP A 44 33.91 -9.10 -14.76
C ASP A 44 33.58 -9.99 -13.55
N ASN A 45 32.61 -9.58 -12.70
CA ASN A 45 32.11 -10.37 -11.57
C ASN A 45 30.86 -11.20 -11.91
N VAL A 46 30.28 -11.01 -13.10
CA VAL A 46 29.14 -11.81 -13.56
C VAL A 46 29.68 -13.07 -14.23
N ALA A 47 30.12 -14.03 -13.41
CA ALA A 47 30.44 -15.37 -13.88
C ALA A 47 29.13 -16.14 -14.12
N LEU A 48 28.64 -16.14 -15.35
CA LEU A 48 27.59 -17.06 -15.76
C LEU A 48 28.21 -18.45 -15.88
N ASP A 49 27.80 -19.38 -15.01
CA ASP A 49 28.11 -20.80 -15.16
C ASP A 49 27.31 -21.37 -16.33
N LEU A 50 27.90 -21.30 -17.51
CA LEU A 50 27.35 -21.84 -18.75
C LEU A 50 27.90 -23.25 -19.03
N SER A 51 28.49 -23.93 -18.04
CA SER A 51 29.03 -25.27 -18.21
C SER A 51 27.94 -26.32 -18.54
N ALA A 52 26.70 -26.04 -18.14
CA ALA A 52 25.53 -26.85 -18.46
C ALA A 52 24.89 -26.52 -19.82
N VAL A 53 25.36 -25.47 -20.52
CA VAL A 53 24.82 -25.10 -21.83
C VAL A 53 25.44 -25.99 -22.91
N ASP A 54 24.61 -26.80 -23.55
CA ASP A 54 25.01 -27.55 -24.74
C ASP A 54 25.00 -26.62 -25.96
N TRP A 55 26.14 -25.95 -26.16
CA TRP A 55 26.34 -24.97 -27.22
C TRP A 55 26.14 -25.54 -28.63
N SER A 56 26.15 -26.86 -28.80
CA SER A 56 25.86 -27.51 -30.08
C SER A 56 24.39 -27.49 -30.47
N LYS A 57 23.50 -27.22 -29.51
CA LYS A 57 22.05 -27.13 -29.70
C LYS A 57 21.52 -25.70 -29.77
N VAL A 58 22.40 -24.72 -29.58
CA VAL A 58 22.03 -23.31 -29.70
C VAL A 58 22.06 -22.94 -31.17
N ASP A 59 20.88 -22.68 -31.75
CA ASP A 59 20.73 -22.21 -33.12
C ASP A 59 20.88 -20.68 -33.15
N TYR A 60 21.95 -20.22 -33.80
CA TYR A 60 22.29 -18.80 -33.90
C TYR A 60 21.69 -18.11 -35.13
N GLY A 61 20.85 -18.80 -35.92
CA GLY A 61 20.07 -18.21 -37.00
C GLY A 61 20.86 -17.71 -38.22
N ASN A 62 22.20 -17.68 -38.18
CA ASN A 62 23.06 -17.26 -39.28
C ASN A 62 24.21 -18.27 -39.44
N GLY A 63 24.13 -19.10 -40.48
CA GLY A 63 24.98 -20.28 -40.70
C GLY A 63 26.47 -20.04 -40.97
N ALA A 64 27.22 -19.54 -39.99
CA ALA A 64 28.68 -19.55 -40.01
C ALA A 64 29.23 -19.94 -38.64
N ALA A 65 29.93 -21.07 -38.58
CA ALA A 65 30.59 -21.57 -37.38
C ALA A 65 31.93 -20.85 -37.14
N SER A 66 32.10 -20.26 -35.96
CA SER A 66 33.40 -19.78 -35.48
C SER A 66 33.62 -20.25 -34.05
N THR A 67 34.72 -20.97 -33.85
CA THR A 67 35.12 -21.57 -32.56
C THR A 67 35.89 -20.54 -31.72
N PRO A 68 35.49 -20.23 -30.46
CA PRO A 68 36.28 -19.35 -29.61
C PRO A 68 37.39 -20.10 -28.87
N ALA A 69 38.55 -19.46 -28.75
CA ALA A 69 39.74 -19.95 -28.05
C ALA A 69 39.66 -19.72 -26.53
N ALA A 70 40.23 -20.64 -25.75
CA ALA A 70 40.21 -20.66 -24.29
C ALA A 70 41.10 -19.56 -23.67
N SER A 71 40.61 -18.94 -22.59
CA SER A 71 41.38 -18.01 -21.74
C SER A 71 41.54 -18.55 -20.32
N THR A 72 42.73 -18.29 -19.76
CA THR A 72 43.26 -18.79 -18.47
C THR A 72 42.76 -17.95 -17.28
N PRO A 73 42.55 -18.51 -16.07
CA PRO A 73 42.01 -17.76 -14.91
C PRO A 73 43.07 -16.89 -14.21
N ALA A 74 42.65 -15.73 -13.71
CA ALA A 74 43.43 -14.83 -12.86
C ALA A 74 43.19 -15.09 -11.35
N ALA A 75 44.17 -14.73 -10.52
CA ALA A 75 44.33 -15.10 -9.12
C ALA A 75 43.54 -14.22 -8.12
N GLU A 76 43.18 -14.83 -6.99
CA GLU A 76 42.42 -14.26 -5.87
C GLU A 76 43.22 -13.26 -5.01
N THR A 77 42.52 -12.26 -4.46
CA THR A 77 43.02 -11.30 -3.45
C THR A 77 42.25 -11.47 -2.14
N PRO A 78 42.90 -11.42 -0.95
CA PRO A 78 42.29 -11.81 0.33
C PRO A 78 41.51 -10.70 1.05
N ALA A 79 40.65 -11.17 1.96
CA ALA A 79 39.60 -10.45 2.69
C ALA A 79 40.09 -9.48 3.80
N SER A 80 39.31 -8.41 4.00
CA SER A 80 39.49 -7.37 5.04
C SER A 80 38.68 -7.68 6.31
N SER A 81 39.22 -7.30 7.47
CA SER A 81 38.75 -7.64 8.82
C SER A 81 37.72 -6.64 9.37
N GLN A 82 36.73 -7.17 10.08
CA GLN A 82 35.64 -6.49 10.79
C GLN A 82 36.08 -5.96 12.17
N PRO A 83 35.58 -4.80 12.65
CA PRO A 83 35.74 -4.40 14.05
C PRO A 83 34.50 -4.67 14.93
N GLU A 84 34.82 -4.74 16.21
CA GLU A 84 34.12 -5.29 17.38
C GLU A 84 33.02 -4.36 17.96
N VAL A 85 31.99 -4.97 18.54
CA VAL A 85 30.79 -4.32 19.10
C VAL A 85 31.00 -3.99 20.58
N VAL A 86 30.67 -2.76 21.01
CA VAL A 86 30.69 -2.34 22.42
C VAL A 86 29.27 -2.12 22.95
N ALA A 87 29.06 -2.56 24.19
CA ALA A 87 27.80 -2.81 24.86
C ALA A 87 27.00 -1.58 25.36
N THR A 88 25.70 -1.82 25.48
CA THR A 88 24.61 -1.02 26.09
C THR A 88 24.72 -0.88 27.61
N PRO A 89 24.11 0.16 28.21
CA PRO A 89 23.31 -0.11 29.41
C PRO A 89 21.96 0.63 29.53
N ALA A 90 21.02 -0.14 30.06
CA ALA A 90 19.99 0.14 31.08
C ALA A 90 18.90 1.20 30.86
N SER A 91 17.67 0.68 30.83
CA SER A 91 16.38 1.35 30.88
C SER A 91 15.98 1.72 32.32
N SER A 92 15.32 2.87 32.50
CA SER A 92 14.69 3.29 33.76
C SER A 92 13.20 3.53 33.52
N SER A 93 12.37 2.76 34.22
CA SER A 93 10.91 2.84 34.26
C SER A 93 10.45 3.88 35.30
N ALA A 94 9.45 4.69 34.96
CA ALA A 94 8.62 5.41 35.92
C ALA A 94 7.16 5.41 35.45
N ALA A 95 6.25 5.30 36.41
CA ALA A 95 4.85 4.94 36.25
C ALA A 95 3.89 6.15 36.16
N VAL A 96 2.85 5.96 35.35
CA VAL A 96 1.42 6.28 35.53
C VAL A 96 1.02 7.59 36.24
N GLU A 97 0.23 8.41 35.54
CA GLU A 97 -0.98 9.06 36.09
C GLU A 97 -2.04 9.23 34.99
N ALA A 98 -3.30 8.90 35.31
CA ALA A 98 -4.47 9.02 34.46
C ALA A 98 -5.32 10.22 34.91
N PRO A 99 -6.04 10.89 33.99
CA PRO A 99 -7.31 11.48 34.36
C PRO A 99 -8.45 11.20 33.37
N SER A 100 -9.53 10.67 33.97
CA SER A 100 -10.93 11.08 33.89
C SER A 100 -11.56 11.53 32.56
N SER A 101 -12.57 10.76 32.18
CA SER A 101 -13.64 10.99 31.21
C SER A 101 -14.36 12.34 31.35
N THR A 102 -14.68 12.95 30.21
CA THR A 102 -15.84 13.85 30.08
C THR A 102 -16.64 13.44 28.84
N GLU A 103 -17.88 13.07 29.10
CA GLU A 103 -18.94 12.71 28.17
C GLU A 103 -19.50 13.99 27.52
N ALA A 104 -19.56 14.04 26.18
CA ALA A 104 -20.14 15.16 25.45
C ALA A 104 -21.12 14.66 24.38
N ALA A 105 -22.32 15.24 24.48
CA ALA A 105 -23.57 15.07 23.75
C ALA A 105 -23.56 14.60 22.29
N ALA A 106 -24.53 13.74 21.98
CA ALA A 106 -24.98 13.40 20.63
C ALA A 106 -25.57 14.61 19.89
N PRO A 107 -25.23 14.83 18.61
CA PRO A 107 -26.02 15.71 17.76
C PRO A 107 -27.24 14.98 17.20
N ALA A 108 -28.35 15.72 17.17
CA ALA A 108 -29.64 15.31 16.65
C ALA A 108 -29.56 14.99 15.15
N GLY A 109 -30.34 13.99 14.74
CA GLY A 109 -30.43 13.53 13.36
C GLY A 109 -30.89 14.63 12.40
N ALA A 110 -30.07 14.89 11.39
CA ALA A 110 -30.49 15.58 10.19
C ALA A 110 -31.24 14.59 9.30
N SER A 111 -32.52 14.85 9.07
CA SER A 111 -33.31 14.21 8.03
C SER A 111 -32.78 14.66 6.68
N VAL A 112 -32.14 13.76 5.94
CA VAL A 112 -31.68 14.02 4.57
C VAL A 112 -32.88 13.84 3.65
N SER A 113 -33.37 14.97 3.12
CA SER A 113 -34.34 15.01 2.04
C SER A 113 -33.69 14.47 0.76
N SER A 114 -34.42 13.64 0.03
CA SER A 114 -34.00 13.08 -1.26
C SER A 114 -33.94 14.17 -2.33
N GLU A 115 -32.82 14.87 -2.43
CA GLU A 115 -32.52 15.69 -3.60
C GLU A 115 -31.95 14.83 -4.72
N SER A 116 -32.23 15.24 -5.95
CA SER A 116 -31.92 14.49 -7.17
C SER A 116 -30.42 14.20 -7.28
N VAL A 117 -30.09 12.94 -7.54
CA VAL A 117 -28.72 12.40 -7.70
C VAL A 117 -27.84 13.22 -8.66
N GLY A 118 -28.45 13.95 -9.61
CA GLY A 118 -27.71 14.79 -10.57
C GLY A 118 -27.11 16.09 -10.02
N ASP A 119 -27.61 16.64 -8.91
CA ASP A 119 -27.10 17.91 -8.35
C ASP A 119 -25.88 17.70 -7.44
N ILE A 120 -25.86 16.56 -6.72
CA ILE A 120 -24.78 16.20 -5.79
C ILE A 120 -23.44 15.98 -6.51
N VAL A 121 -23.47 15.42 -7.73
CA VAL A 121 -22.24 15.16 -8.51
C VAL A 121 -21.59 16.47 -8.99
N GLY A 122 -22.39 17.47 -9.34
CA GLY A 122 -21.90 18.78 -9.76
C GLY A 122 -21.10 19.48 -8.66
N ASP A 123 -21.57 19.37 -7.41
CA ASP A 123 -20.92 19.98 -6.25
C ASP A 123 -19.64 19.23 -5.83
N ILE A 124 -19.63 17.89 -5.86
CA ILE A 124 -18.45 17.06 -5.51
C ILE A 124 -17.29 17.22 -6.51
N LEU A 125 -17.59 17.56 -7.77
CA LEU A 125 -16.57 17.81 -8.78
C LEU A 125 -16.23 19.30 -8.92
N SER A 126 -16.95 20.18 -8.24
CA SER A 126 -16.72 21.62 -8.31
C SER A 126 -15.37 21.99 -7.68
N GLY A 127 -14.50 22.63 -8.46
CA GLY A 127 -13.19 23.11 -8.02
C GLY A 127 -12.09 22.05 -7.94
N ILE A 128 -12.39 20.77 -8.20
CA ILE A 128 -11.39 19.71 -8.19
C ILE A 128 -10.34 19.89 -9.29
N GLU A 129 -10.71 20.47 -10.43
CA GLU A 129 -9.78 20.71 -11.55
C GLU A 129 -8.64 21.65 -11.14
N SER A 130 -8.96 22.69 -10.37
CA SER A 130 -7.99 23.67 -9.87
C SER A 130 -7.04 23.00 -8.88
N PHE A 131 -7.57 22.13 -8.03
CA PHE A 131 -6.77 21.37 -7.08
C PHE A 131 -5.85 20.37 -7.80
N ALA A 132 -6.40 19.57 -8.71
CA ALA A 132 -5.64 18.59 -9.51
C ALA A 132 -4.50 19.27 -10.26
N THR A 133 -4.78 20.41 -10.89
CA THR A 133 -3.77 21.22 -11.59
C THR A 133 -2.68 21.70 -10.62
N LYS A 134 -3.04 22.20 -9.44
CA LYS A 134 -2.07 22.65 -8.42
C LYS A 134 -1.19 21.50 -7.92
N LEU A 135 -1.80 20.35 -7.64
CA LEU A 135 -1.10 19.16 -7.18
C LEU A 135 -0.23 18.54 -8.29
N GLY A 136 -0.55 18.82 -9.56
CA GLY A 136 0.07 18.18 -10.73
C GLY A 136 -0.47 16.77 -10.99
N ALA A 137 -1.71 16.50 -10.58
CA ALA A 137 -2.40 15.24 -10.77
C ALA A 137 -3.37 15.28 -11.96
N GLN A 138 -3.68 14.12 -12.53
CA GLN A 138 -4.77 13.92 -13.47
C GLN A 138 -6.08 13.71 -12.72
N LEU A 139 -7.18 14.16 -13.31
CA LEU A 139 -8.52 13.89 -12.78
C LEU A 139 -8.89 12.42 -12.97
N GLY A 140 -9.56 11.87 -11.96
CA GLY A 140 -10.04 10.51 -11.96
C GLY A 140 -11.10 10.26 -13.02
N VAL A 141 -11.28 9.00 -13.38
CA VAL A 141 -12.37 8.56 -14.26
C VAL A 141 -13.73 8.86 -13.62
N ASN A 142 -13.84 8.73 -12.29
CA ASN A 142 -15.04 9.03 -11.51
C ASN A 142 -16.28 8.28 -12.03
N SER A 143 -16.11 7.00 -12.38
CA SER A 143 -17.24 6.17 -12.80
C SER A 143 -18.29 6.14 -11.71
N GLU A 144 -19.56 6.32 -12.06
CA GLU A 144 -20.72 6.12 -11.17
C GLU A 144 -21.37 4.75 -11.34
N THR A 145 -20.78 3.92 -12.21
CA THR A 145 -21.29 2.58 -12.53
C THR A 145 -20.20 1.54 -12.32
N GLU A 146 -20.62 0.33 -11.98
CA GLU A 146 -19.73 -0.81 -11.81
C GLU A 146 -18.83 -1.01 -13.04
N ASN A 147 -17.51 -1.00 -12.79
CA ASN A 147 -16.48 -1.06 -13.83
C ASN A 147 -15.45 -2.17 -13.57
N GLY A 148 -15.74 -3.08 -12.64
CA GLY A 148 -14.79 -4.12 -12.19
C GLY A 148 -13.61 -3.59 -11.39
N GLN A 149 -13.65 -2.33 -10.94
CA GLN A 149 -12.60 -1.67 -10.18
C GLN A 149 -13.20 -0.89 -8.98
N ILE A 150 -13.16 0.44 -9.01
CA ILE A 150 -13.76 1.34 -8.02
C ILE A 150 -14.70 2.28 -8.76
N TRP A 151 -15.87 2.55 -8.18
CA TRP A 151 -16.83 3.53 -8.67
C TRP A 151 -17.49 4.30 -7.52
N ILE A 152 -17.97 5.49 -7.83
CA ILE A 152 -18.76 6.34 -6.93
C ILE A 152 -20.11 5.65 -6.73
N GLY A 153 -20.43 5.31 -5.49
CA GLY A 153 -21.63 4.54 -5.20
C GLY A 153 -21.51 3.71 -3.93
N GLY A 154 -22.60 3.06 -3.55
CA GLY A 154 -22.68 2.22 -2.34
C GLY A 154 -23.36 0.89 -2.55
N ASP A 155 -23.54 0.51 -3.82
CA ASP A 155 -24.26 -0.64 -4.35
C ASP A 155 -23.36 -1.88 -4.57
N GLY A 156 -22.04 -1.69 -4.50
CA GLY A 156 -21.08 -2.78 -4.57
C GLY A 156 -21.11 -3.68 -3.34
N LYS A 157 -20.73 -4.94 -3.55
CA LYS A 157 -20.55 -5.92 -2.47
C LYS A 157 -19.56 -5.42 -1.42
N HIS A 158 -18.48 -4.79 -1.87
CA HIS A 158 -17.49 -4.14 -1.03
C HIS A 158 -17.59 -2.63 -1.18
N SER A 159 -17.24 -1.89 -0.12
CA SER A 159 -17.20 -0.43 -0.19
C SER A 159 -16.25 0.20 0.80
N ALA A 160 -15.90 1.45 0.54
CA ALA A 160 -15.26 2.33 1.50
C ALA A 160 -16.02 3.66 1.58
N THR A 161 -16.40 4.06 2.79
CA THR A 161 -17.05 5.34 3.08
C THR A 161 -16.00 6.32 3.56
N PHE A 162 -15.69 7.35 2.78
CA PHE A 162 -14.72 8.37 3.13
C PHE A 162 -15.44 9.54 3.80
N THR A 163 -15.04 9.89 5.01
CA THR A 163 -15.51 11.05 5.76
C THR A 163 -14.37 12.04 5.92
N ASN A 164 -14.59 13.29 5.52
CA ASN A 164 -13.66 14.37 5.81
C ASN A 164 -13.90 14.92 7.22
N GLY A 165 -13.10 14.46 8.19
CA GLY A 165 -13.13 14.94 9.57
C GLY A 165 -12.32 16.22 9.80
N ALA A 166 -11.70 16.79 8.77
CA ALA A 166 -11.00 18.07 8.87
C ALA A 166 -11.96 19.26 8.83
N ASP A 167 -11.45 20.43 9.21
CA ASP A 167 -12.15 21.73 9.13
C ASP A 167 -11.96 22.44 7.79
N LYS A 168 -11.45 21.72 6.78
CA LYS A 168 -11.12 22.21 5.44
C LYS A 168 -11.39 21.13 4.40
N ASP A 169 -11.50 21.53 3.14
CA ASP A 169 -11.75 20.63 2.03
C ASP A 169 -10.61 19.60 1.86
N ALA A 170 -10.96 18.34 1.68
CA ALA A 170 -10.05 17.25 1.36
C ALA A 170 -10.36 16.70 -0.03
N MET A 171 -9.34 16.40 -0.83
CA MET A 171 -9.54 15.58 -2.03
C MET A 171 -9.23 14.13 -1.74
N VAL A 172 -10.05 13.21 -2.20
CA VAL A 172 -9.78 11.77 -2.16
C VAL A 172 -9.36 11.32 -3.55
N TRP A 173 -8.24 10.61 -3.61
CA TRP A 173 -7.68 10.01 -4.82
C TRP A 173 -7.66 8.51 -4.65
N CYS A 174 -8.20 7.75 -5.61
CA CYS A 174 -8.09 6.29 -5.61
C CYS A 174 -7.54 5.79 -6.94
N TRP A 175 -6.75 4.72 -6.87
CA TRP A 175 -6.05 4.14 -8.02
C TRP A 175 -5.99 2.61 -7.93
N GLY A 176 -5.74 2.00 -9.09
CA GLY A 176 -5.36 0.60 -9.17
C GLY A 176 -3.85 0.43 -9.32
N LYS A 177 -3.42 -0.82 -9.44
CA LYS A 177 -1.99 -1.19 -9.59
C LYS A 177 -1.23 -0.41 -10.66
N SER A 178 -1.86 -0.08 -11.78
CA SER A 178 -1.21 0.62 -12.91
C SER A 178 -1.40 2.14 -12.89
N THR A 179 -2.22 2.68 -11.99
CA THR A 179 -2.63 4.10 -12.00
C THR A 179 -2.20 4.88 -10.75
N MET A 180 -1.30 4.33 -9.92
CA MET A 180 -0.85 4.98 -8.67
C MET A 180 -0.05 6.27 -8.87
N TRP A 181 0.63 6.43 -10.02
CA TRP A 181 1.31 7.68 -10.37
C TRP A 181 0.29 8.64 -10.96
N ILE A 182 -0.46 9.31 -10.10
CA ILE A 182 -1.62 10.13 -10.45
C ILE A 182 -1.26 11.35 -11.31
N ASN A 183 0.02 11.76 -11.38
CA ASN A 183 0.45 12.79 -12.33
C ASN A 183 0.53 12.29 -13.78
N ALA A 184 0.88 11.02 -13.97
CA ALA A 184 1.21 10.42 -15.26
C ALA A 184 0.10 9.52 -15.77
N ASN A 185 -0.70 8.95 -14.87
CA ASN A 185 -1.80 8.07 -15.18
C ASN A 185 -3.08 8.61 -14.57
N GLN A 186 -4.19 8.38 -15.28
CA GLN A 186 -5.50 8.77 -14.81
C GLN A 186 -5.89 7.91 -13.59
N PRO A 187 -6.14 8.50 -12.41
CA PRO A 187 -6.65 7.74 -11.27
C PRO A 187 -8.07 7.24 -11.55
N LEU A 188 -8.56 6.33 -10.72
CA LEU A 188 -9.93 5.82 -10.82
C LEU A 188 -10.93 6.82 -10.25
N ILE A 189 -10.61 7.38 -9.09
CA ILE A 189 -11.43 8.36 -8.38
C ILE A 189 -10.58 9.58 -8.05
N SER A 190 -11.15 10.76 -8.29
CA SER A 190 -10.76 12.03 -7.70
C SER A 190 -12.05 12.77 -7.32
N ILE A 191 -12.30 12.93 -6.02
CA ILE A 191 -13.49 13.63 -5.51
C ILE A 191 -13.08 14.66 -4.46
N LYS A 192 -13.84 15.75 -4.38
CA LYS A 192 -13.73 16.73 -3.30
C LYS A 192 -14.72 16.40 -2.20
N LEU A 193 -14.28 16.49 -0.95
CA LEU A 193 -15.13 16.42 0.23
C LEU A 193 -14.96 17.72 1.03
N ALA A 194 -16.04 18.46 1.23
CA ALA A 194 -16.08 19.56 2.18
C ALA A 194 -15.89 19.05 3.62
N ALA A 195 -15.62 19.96 4.55
CA ALA A 195 -15.52 19.62 5.97
C ALA A 195 -16.80 18.92 6.47
N GLY A 196 -16.66 17.75 7.09
CA GLY A 196 -17.76 16.91 7.56
C GLY A 196 -18.48 16.10 6.47
N GLU A 197 -18.14 16.29 5.19
CA GLU A 197 -18.78 15.58 4.09
C GLU A 197 -18.34 14.11 4.04
N THR A 198 -19.24 13.26 3.54
CA THR A 198 -19.01 11.83 3.38
C THR A 198 -19.35 11.40 1.96
N GLN A 199 -18.48 10.58 1.36
CA GLN A 199 -18.75 9.91 0.08
C GLN A 199 -18.46 8.43 0.18
N LYS A 200 -19.40 7.61 -0.29
CA LYS A 200 -19.23 6.16 -0.40
C LYS A 200 -18.71 5.79 -1.79
N LEU A 201 -17.72 4.90 -1.81
CA LEU A 201 -17.16 4.30 -3.01
C LEU A 201 -17.39 2.80 -2.96
N SER A 202 -17.91 2.24 -4.05
CA SER A 202 -18.04 0.80 -4.24
C SER A 202 -16.75 0.24 -4.82
N VAL A 203 -16.40 -0.99 -4.44
CA VAL A 203 -15.19 -1.68 -4.91
C VAL A 203 -15.56 -3.10 -5.38
N ALA A 204 -14.99 -3.52 -6.50
CA ALA A 204 -15.21 -4.85 -7.07
C ALA A 204 -14.52 -5.94 -6.22
N ASP A 205 -15.15 -7.11 -6.16
CA ASP A 205 -14.56 -8.29 -5.54
C ASP A 205 -13.28 -8.72 -6.30
N GLY A 206 -12.23 -9.05 -5.55
CA GLY A 206 -10.88 -9.33 -6.02
C GLY A 206 -10.04 -8.11 -6.39
N PHE A 207 -10.56 -6.87 -6.30
CA PHE A 207 -9.79 -5.69 -6.71
C PHE A 207 -8.76 -5.28 -5.65
N SER A 208 -7.54 -4.98 -6.12
CA SER A 208 -6.45 -4.42 -5.32
C SER A 208 -6.11 -3.01 -5.79
N GLY A 209 -5.98 -2.09 -4.84
CA GLY A 209 -5.69 -0.70 -5.12
C GLY A 209 -5.29 0.07 -3.88
N GLY A 210 -5.32 1.39 -4.01
CA GLY A 210 -5.14 2.28 -2.87
C GLY A 210 -5.93 3.56 -3.03
N CYS A 211 -6.18 4.21 -1.91
CA CYS A 211 -6.73 5.55 -1.85
C CYS A 211 -5.89 6.41 -0.91
N GLY A 212 -5.86 7.71 -1.12
CA GLY A 212 -5.30 8.67 -0.17
C GLY A 212 -6.05 9.98 -0.21
N ALA A 213 -5.80 10.82 0.78
CA ALA A 213 -6.38 12.15 0.86
C ALA A 213 -5.30 13.22 0.70
N SER A 214 -5.67 14.38 0.18
CA SER A 214 -4.79 15.55 0.08
C SER A 214 -5.50 16.81 0.53
N PHE A 215 -4.75 17.70 1.17
CA PHE A 215 -5.14 19.10 1.40
C PHE A 215 -4.44 20.02 0.41
N ASP A 216 -4.80 21.29 0.40
CA ASP A 216 -4.26 22.26 -0.55
C ASP A 216 -2.73 22.46 -0.43
N ASP A 217 -2.13 22.06 0.69
CA ASP A 217 -0.69 22.07 0.95
C ASP A 217 0.03 20.75 0.62
N SER A 218 -0.70 19.72 0.20
CA SER A 218 -0.12 18.43 -0.23
C SER A 218 0.67 18.55 -1.53
N ASP A 219 1.62 17.64 -1.71
CA ASP A 219 2.44 17.52 -2.90
C ASP A 219 2.51 16.06 -3.41
N LEU A 220 3.26 15.84 -4.49
CA LEU A 220 3.50 14.53 -5.08
C LEU A 220 4.95 14.11 -4.91
N PHE A 221 5.17 12.84 -4.58
CA PHE A 221 6.49 12.22 -4.56
C PHE A 221 6.64 11.31 -5.78
N MET A 222 7.50 11.71 -6.71
CA MET A 222 7.71 11.00 -7.99
C MET A 222 6.41 10.77 -8.78
N GLY A 223 5.37 11.55 -8.53
CA GLY A 223 4.06 11.41 -9.17
C GLY A 223 3.02 10.62 -8.39
N LEU A 224 3.40 9.97 -7.28
CA LEU A 224 2.45 9.41 -6.32
C LEU A 224 2.03 10.50 -5.32
N LEU A 225 0.87 10.33 -4.70
CA LEU A 225 0.45 11.17 -3.60
C LEU A 225 1.44 11.06 -2.43
N ASN A 226 2.01 12.18 -2.00
CA ASN A 226 3.01 12.21 -0.92
C ASN A 226 2.34 12.29 0.47
N GLU A 227 1.44 11.35 0.75
CA GLU A 227 0.62 11.33 1.96
C GLU A 227 0.54 9.91 2.52
N SER A 228 -0.20 9.73 3.63
CA SER A 228 -0.59 8.38 4.05
C SER A 228 -1.59 7.80 3.05
N ILE A 229 -1.49 6.48 2.84
CA ILE A 229 -2.25 5.76 1.82
C ILE A 229 -3.03 4.65 2.51
N LEU A 230 -4.32 4.54 2.21
CA LEU A 230 -5.09 3.33 2.45
C LEU A 230 -4.80 2.34 1.30
N GLU A 231 -4.09 1.26 1.60
CA GLU A 231 -3.88 0.13 0.68
C GLU A 231 -4.91 -0.95 0.96
N PHE A 232 -5.38 -1.64 -0.09
CA PHE A 232 -6.33 -2.73 0.08
C PHE A 232 -6.30 -3.76 -1.05
N THR A 233 -6.75 -4.95 -0.69
CA THR A 233 -7.24 -5.99 -1.60
C THR A 233 -8.57 -6.48 -1.07
N PHE A 234 -9.66 -6.18 -1.78
CA PHE A 234 -11.00 -6.69 -1.44
C PHE A 234 -11.18 -8.09 -2.01
N GLY A 235 -10.55 -9.09 -1.39
CA GLY A 235 -10.69 -10.49 -1.78
C GLY A 235 -11.72 -11.25 -0.95
N SER A 236 -12.22 -12.37 -1.48
CA SER A 236 -13.08 -13.28 -0.73
C SER A 236 -12.36 -13.95 0.45
N GLY A 237 -13.06 -14.05 1.60
CA GLY A 237 -12.58 -14.75 2.78
C GLY A 237 -11.32 -14.14 3.40
N ALA A 238 -10.43 -15.01 3.88
CA ALA A 238 -9.18 -14.61 4.52
C ALA A 238 -8.14 -13.93 3.59
N ASN A 239 -8.45 -13.78 2.30
CA ASN A 239 -7.56 -13.17 1.32
C ASN A 239 -7.75 -11.65 1.20
N GLY A 240 -8.81 -11.10 1.80
CA GLY A 240 -9.03 -9.66 1.87
C GLY A 240 -8.21 -9.02 2.98
N CYS A 241 -7.53 -7.92 2.66
CA CYS A 241 -6.70 -7.18 3.61
C CYS A 241 -6.69 -5.69 3.27
N PHE A 242 -6.62 -4.82 4.28
CA PHE A 242 -6.39 -3.39 4.11
C PHE A 242 -5.46 -2.86 5.19
N ASP A 243 -4.81 -1.73 4.94
CA ASP A 243 -3.99 -1.04 5.92
C ASP A 243 -3.79 0.42 5.51
N ILE A 244 -3.37 1.24 6.48
CA ILE A 244 -2.80 2.55 6.26
C ILE A 244 -1.29 2.37 6.17
N SER A 245 -0.69 2.86 5.10
CA SER A 245 0.75 2.94 4.90
C SER A 245 1.22 4.39 5.01
N ARG A 246 2.25 4.59 5.82
CA ARG A 246 3.00 5.86 5.97
C ARG A 246 4.36 5.79 5.27
N GLU A 247 4.61 4.76 4.47
CA GLU A 247 5.94 4.50 3.93
C GLU A 247 6.47 5.61 3.01
N ILE A 248 5.58 6.25 2.23
CA ILE A 248 5.95 7.33 1.32
C ILE A 248 6.22 8.63 2.08
N ASN A 249 5.40 8.90 3.09
CA ASN A 249 5.50 10.09 3.92
C ASN A 249 5.14 9.75 5.38
N MET A 250 6.16 9.64 6.21
CA MET A 250 5.98 9.41 7.64
C MET A 250 5.24 10.56 8.33
N LYS A 251 5.10 11.73 7.70
CA LYS A 251 4.35 12.89 8.20
C LYS A 251 3.13 13.21 7.32
N GLY A 252 2.58 12.19 6.68
CA GLY A 252 1.37 12.32 5.87
C GLY A 252 0.14 12.67 6.70
N ILE A 253 -0.95 13.00 6.02
CA ILE A 253 -2.27 13.19 6.62
C ILE A 253 -2.66 11.97 7.46
N GLN A 254 -3.14 12.21 8.67
CA GLN A 254 -3.66 11.14 9.51
C GLN A 254 -4.92 10.57 8.87
N LEU A 255 -4.93 9.24 8.72
CA LEU A 255 -6.07 8.48 8.25
C LEU A 255 -6.44 7.43 9.29
N THR A 256 -7.73 7.12 9.38
CA THR A 256 -8.24 5.91 10.03
C THR A 256 -9.03 5.13 9.01
N ALA A 257 -8.77 3.83 8.89
CA ALA A 257 -9.63 2.90 8.17
C ALA A 257 -10.12 1.85 9.15
N LYS A 258 -11.43 1.82 9.39
CA LYS A 258 -12.06 0.86 10.28
C LYS A 258 -12.85 -0.14 9.45
N GLY A 259 -12.44 -1.40 9.51
CA GLY A 259 -13.17 -2.51 8.93
C GLY A 259 -13.98 -3.28 9.96
N ALA A 260 -14.54 -4.40 9.54
CA ALA A 260 -15.37 -5.26 10.38
C ALA A 260 -14.60 -5.89 11.55
N LYS A 261 -13.30 -6.17 11.36
CA LYS A 261 -12.49 -6.93 12.32
C LYS A 261 -11.46 -6.06 13.05
N CYS A 262 -10.81 -5.10 12.39
CA CYS A 262 -9.86 -4.18 13.02
C CYS A 262 -9.87 -2.78 12.41
N THR A 263 -9.11 -1.90 13.04
CA THR A 263 -8.80 -0.55 12.59
C THR A 263 -7.33 -0.49 12.19
N SER A 264 -7.06 0.21 11.09
CA SER A 264 -5.72 0.61 10.67
C SER A 264 -5.61 2.14 10.64
N GLY A 265 -4.43 2.69 10.87
CA GLY A 265 -4.18 4.12 10.97
C GLY A 265 -4.27 4.64 12.41
N LEU A 266 -4.91 5.80 12.59
CA LEU A 266 -5.13 6.41 13.90
C LEU A 266 -6.31 5.74 14.62
N ASP A 267 -6.07 5.15 15.78
CA ASP A 267 -7.08 4.54 16.65
C ASP A 267 -6.91 5.02 18.09
N GLY A 268 -7.93 5.68 18.64
CA GLY A 268 -7.89 6.21 20.01
C GLY A 268 -6.72 7.16 20.31
N GLY A 269 -6.22 7.87 19.29
CA GLY A 269 -5.06 8.77 19.42
C GLY A 269 -3.70 8.09 19.33
N SER A 270 -3.66 6.77 19.09
CA SER A 270 -2.43 6.00 18.84
C SER A 270 -2.46 5.39 17.45
N GLN A 271 -1.30 5.00 16.93
CA GLN A 271 -1.23 4.24 15.70
C GLN A 271 -1.65 2.78 15.93
N ALA A 272 -2.34 2.17 14.98
CA ALA A 272 -2.67 0.76 14.97
C ALA A 272 -2.59 0.18 13.55
N CYS A 273 -2.09 -1.05 13.42
CA CYS A 273 -1.99 -1.82 12.18
C CYS A 273 -1.53 -1.02 10.94
N THR A 274 -0.47 -0.23 11.08
CA THR A 274 -0.06 0.75 10.07
C THR A 274 1.37 0.47 9.63
N PHE A 275 1.64 0.47 8.33
CA PHE A 275 3.00 0.34 7.80
C PHE A 275 3.80 1.62 8.04
N VAL A 276 4.97 1.49 8.65
CA VAL A 276 5.88 2.58 9.00
C VAL A 276 7.34 2.19 8.82
N CYS A 277 8.22 3.19 8.75
CA CYS A 277 9.64 2.95 8.73
C CYS A 277 10.11 2.42 10.07
N THR A 278 11.02 1.45 10.02
CA THR A 278 11.71 0.92 11.20
C THR A 278 12.59 1.97 11.87
N ASP A 279 13.15 2.91 11.09
CA ASP A 279 13.77 4.13 11.59
C ASP A 279 12.71 5.22 11.76
N SER A 280 12.32 5.48 13.00
CA SER A 280 11.36 6.53 13.36
C SER A 280 11.78 7.96 12.97
N SER A 281 13.07 8.19 12.69
CA SER A 281 13.57 9.49 12.24
C SER A 281 13.49 9.69 10.73
N ALA A 282 13.28 8.60 9.98
CA ALA A 282 13.13 8.65 8.54
C ALA A 282 11.84 9.39 8.15
N THR A 283 11.91 10.13 7.06
CA THR A 283 10.73 10.80 6.48
C THR A 283 9.98 9.91 5.51
N ARG A 284 10.60 8.83 5.06
CA ARG A 284 10.09 7.82 4.12
C ARG A 284 10.89 6.52 4.26
N CYS A 285 10.31 5.40 3.86
CA CYS A 285 10.95 4.10 3.96
C CYS A 285 11.64 3.72 2.64
N GLY A 286 12.53 2.72 2.69
CA GLY A 286 13.30 2.28 1.53
C GLY A 286 14.56 3.12 1.31
N ALA A 287 14.82 3.51 0.06
CA ALA A 287 16.10 4.10 -0.36
C ALA A 287 16.46 5.37 0.44
N GLY A 288 17.37 5.20 1.41
CA GLY A 288 17.89 6.26 2.28
C GLY A 288 17.18 6.44 3.63
N GLY A 289 16.25 5.55 4.04
CA GLY A 289 15.44 5.71 5.26
C GLY A 289 15.07 4.44 6.03
N GLY A 290 15.68 3.29 5.70
CA GLY A 290 15.51 2.03 6.44
C GLY A 290 14.38 1.13 5.94
N ASP A 291 14.34 -0.10 6.47
CA ASP A 291 13.27 -1.07 6.22
C ASP A 291 11.94 -0.57 6.81
N TYR A 292 10.82 -1.18 6.44
CA TYR A 292 9.51 -0.89 7.01
C TYR A 292 8.94 -2.09 7.77
N ALA A 293 8.01 -1.82 8.67
CA ALA A 293 7.30 -2.81 9.46
C ALA A 293 5.85 -2.36 9.73
N ILE A 294 5.00 -3.31 10.10
CA ILE A 294 3.66 -2.99 10.60
C ILE A 294 3.78 -2.66 12.08
N ASP A 295 3.45 -1.43 12.44
CA ASP A 295 3.21 -1.06 13.83
C ASP A 295 1.80 -1.52 14.22
N VAL A 296 1.74 -2.54 15.07
CA VAL A 296 0.49 -3.08 15.61
C VAL A 296 -0.09 -2.21 16.73
N GLY A 297 0.65 -1.19 17.19
CA GLY A 297 0.25 -0.32 18.29
C GLY A 297 -0.05 -1.09 19.57
N THR A 298 -1.12 -0.69 20.25
CA THR A 298 -1.68 -1.42 21.41
C THR A 298 -2.54 -2.63 21.01
N SER A 299 -2.73 -2.87 19.70
CA SER A 299 -3.46 -4.05 19.23
C SER A 299 -2.63 -5.30 19.51
N THR A 300 -3.02 -6.05 20.54
CA THR A 300 -2.37 -7.32 20.87
C THR A 300 -2.95 -8.43 19.99
N ASN A 301 -2.20 -8.93 19.01
CA ASN A 301 -2.50 -10.14 18.20
C ASN A 301 -4.00 -10.32 17.86
N GLY A 302 -4.62 -9.25 17.36
CA GLY A 302 -5.97 -9.25 16.82
C GLY A 302 -5.97 -9.55 15.31
N PRO A 303 -7.00 -9.14 14.56
CA PRO A 303 -7.08 -9.35 13.11
C PRO A 303 -6.11 -8.49 12.29
N CYS A 304 -5.21 -7.73 12.93
CA CYS A 304 -4.03 -7.19 12.29
C CYS A 304 -3.00 -8.31 12.08
N MET A 305 -2.86 -8.76 10.85
CA MET A 305 -1.91 -9.78 10.46
C MET A 305 -0.53 -9.15 10.28
N VAL A 306 0.51 -9.80 10.80
CA VAL A 306 1.90 -9.40 10.58
C VAL A 306 2.70 -10.61 10.12
N GLY A 307 3.43 -10.45 9.03
CA GLY A 307 4.23 -11.50 8.42
C GLY A 307 5.28 -10.91 7.50
N LYS A 308 5.78 -11.76 6.60
CA LYS A 308 6.74 -11.36 5.56
C LYS A 308 6.25 -11.83 4.20
N ASP A 309 6.48 -11.03 3.17
CA ASP A 309 6.30 -11.47 1.80
C ASP A 309 7.30 -12.60 1.51
N PRO A 310 6.86 -13.77 1.04
CA PRO A 310 7.75 -14.93 0.87
C PRO A 310 8.75 -14.76 -0.29
N PHE A 311 8.56 -13.79 -1.18
CA PHE A 311 9.41 -13.55 -2.33
C PHE A 311 10.41 -12.41 -2.13
N THR A 312 10.06 -11.38 -1.36
CA THR A 312 10.95 -10.25 -1.07
C THR A 312 11.52 -10.29 0.35
N GLY A 313 10.84 -10.94 1.28
CA GLY A 313 11.19 -10.95 2.70
C GLY A 313 10.78 -9.68 3.45
N ASP A 314 10.15 -8.72 2.76
CA ASP A 314 9.67 -7.48 3.32
C ASP A 314 8.47 -7.72 4.26
N ALA A 315 8.14 -6.75 5.10
CA ALA A 315 6.95 -6.84 5.94
C ALA A 315 5.68 -6.99 5.09
N ALA A 316 4.77 -7.86 5.51
CA ALA A 316 3.49 -8.07 4.85
C ALA A 316 2.39 -8.31 5.88
N GLY A 317 1.14 -8.06 5.50
CA GLY A 317 -0.01 -8.22 6.37
C GLY A 317 -0.94 -7.03 6.29
N GLY A 318 -1.50 -6.64 7.43
CA GLY A 318 -2.52 -5.60 7.54
C GLY A 318 -3.80 -6.12 8.20
N CYS A 319 -4.83 -5.31 8.16
CA CYS A 319 -6.13 -5.64 8.73
C CYS A 319 -6.89 -6.65 7.87
N GLN A 320 -7.20 -7.81 8.45
CA GLN A 320 -8.01 -8.82 7.78
C GLN A 320 -9.45 -8.33 7.59
N MET A 321 -9.96 -8.47 6.37
CA MET A 321 -11.36 -8.17 6.04
C MET A 321 -12.33 -9.23 6.57
N ALA A 322 -13.62 -8.89 6.58
CA ALA A 322 -14.74 -9.80 6.71
C ALA A 322 -14.74 -10.84 5.60
N ASP A 323 -15.34 -11.98 5.90
CA ASP A 323 -15.31 -13.11 4.99
C ASP A 323 -16.16 -12.87 3.73
N ASP A 324 -17.16 -11.98 3.83
CA ASP A 324 -18.04 -11.57 2.74
C ASP A 324 -18.51 -10.12 2.93
N GLY A 325 -18.34 -9.28 1.91
CA GLY A 325 -18.88 -7.91 1.87
C GLY A 325 -18.27 -6.91 2.87
N GLU A 326 -16.95 -6.72 2.82
CA GLU A 326 -16.28 -5.70 3.65
C GLU A 326 -16.74 -4.28 3.34
N HIS A 327 -17.00 -3.51 4.40
CA HIS A 327 -17.28 -2.09 4.36
C HIS A 327 -16.30 -1.34 5.26
N LEU A 328 -15.44 -0.53 4.67
CA LEU A 328 -14.48 0.30 5.40
C LEU A 328 -15.10 1.65 5.73
N GLU A 329 -15.00 2.08 6.99
CA GLU A 329 -15.25 3.45 7.41
C GLU A 329 -13.90 4.18 7.46
N VAL A 330 -13.69 5.13 6.55
CA VAL A 330 -12.43 5.84 6.39
C VAL A 330 -12.60 7.29 6.84
N THR A 331 -11.79 7.72 7.81
CA THR A 331 -11.78 9.11 8.29
C THR A 331 -10.48 9.79 7.87
N ILE A 332 -10.62 10.95 7.23
CA ILE A 332 -9.53 11.86 6.92
C ILE A 332 -9.46 12.89 8.04
N HIS A 333 -8.36 12.92 8.77
CA HIS A 333 -8.20 13.83 9.90
C HIS A 333 -7.56 15.15 9.44
N GLY A 334 -7.84 16.25 10.14
CA GLY A 334 -7.24 17.56 9.85
C GLY A 334 -5.76 17.68 10.21
N ALA A 335 -5.19 16.68 10.90
CA ALA A 335 -3.82 16.63 11.37
C ALA A 335 -2.94 15.71 10.50
N ARG A 336 -1.63 15.90 10.63
CA ARG A 336 -0.58 15.04 10.06
C ARG A 336 0.16 14.33 11.20
N TRP A 337 0.79 13.19 10.91
CA TRP A 337 1.55 12.41 11.90
C TRP A 337 2.83 13.11 12.40
#